data_AF-A0A831LU25-F1
#
_entry.id   AF-A0A831LU25-F1
#
_cell.length_a   1.000
_cell.length_b   1.000
_cell.length_c   1.000
_cell.angle_alpha   90.00
_cell.angle_beta   90.00
_cell.angle_gamma   90.00
#
_symmetry.space_group_name_H-M   'P 1'
#
loop_
_entity.id
_entity.type
_entity.pdbx_description
1 polymer ?
#
loop_
_entity_poly.entity_id
_entity_poly.type
_entity_poly.pdbx_seq_one_letter_code
_entity_poly.pdbx_strand_id
1 'polypeptide(L)'
;MNPRTRRRAACAAGVIIASVLAVAAPLSAAIPRKDTWYTQHYIIMQDFERKLYRDLSAEGRKAFQELFWAARTSEARARFQSRLDYVLLNFKTENRKQPWNTDRGRTYLLNGSPASVDYDQNTSWAMTMTPGQVSESAGRSNEDLGANRAEIWVYPYDQYFVKYTFAFVQPNQWRRTQTTGNRYLGELEDFNKVVTFGIVDEAAYKQALDGLDKKK
;
A
#
# COMPACT_ATOMS: atom_id res chain seq x y z
N MET A 1 -76.18 -44.41 -6.16
CA MET A 1 -74.93 -45.11 -6.53
C MET A 1 -73.84 -44.72 -5.53
N ASN A 2 -73.32 -45.68 -4.76
CA ASN A 2 -72.14 -45.57 -3.87
C ASN A 2 -70.86 -45.93 -4.68
N PRO A 3 -69.60 -45.87 -4.18
CA PRO A 3 -68.98 -45.18 -3.03
C PRO A 3 -67.59 -44.54 -3.39
N ARG A 4 -66.79 -44.11 -2.38
CA ARG A 4 -65.29 -44.15 -2.25
C ARG A 4 -64.52 -42.81 -2.06
N THR A 5 -64.11 -42.61 -0.79
CA THR A 5 -62.74 -42.34 -0.30
C THR A 5 -61.81 -41.35 -1.03
N ARG A 6 -61.30 -40.33 -0.32
CA ARG A 6 -59.92 -40.29 0.26
C ARG A 6 -59.62 -38.98 0.99
N ARG A 7 -58.91 -39.11 2.11
CA ARG A 7 -58.34 -38.07 2.99
C ARG A 7 -57.08 -37.42 2.39
N ARG A 8 -56.73 -36.23 2.90
CA ARG A 8 -55.41 -35.58 3.14
C ARG A 8 -55.47 -34.12 2.66
N ALA A 9 -55.60 -33.12 3.53
CA ALA A 9 -54.60 -32.53 4.43
C ALA A 9 -53.40 -31.90 3.70
N ALA A 10 -53.35 -30.57 3.65
CA ALA A 10 -52.16 -29.76 3.96
C ALA A 10 -52.47 -28.26 3.78
N CYS A 11 -52.30 -27.50 4.87
CA CYS A 11 -52.25 -26.06 4.90
C CYS A 11 -51.01 -25.55 4.16
N ALA A 12 -51.13 -24.44 3.43
CA ALA A 12 -49.99 -23.64 3.00
C ALA A 12 -50.28 -22.17 3.37
N ALA A 13 -49.82 -21.78 4.55
CA ALA A 13 -49.74 -20.39 4.96
C ALA A 13 -48.47 -19.79 4.33
N GLY A 14 -48.65 -18.79 3.46
CA GLY A 14 -47.55 -18.01 2.91
C GLY A 14 -47.03 -17.03 3.95
N VAL A 15 -45.74 -17.10 4.26
CA VAL A 15 -45.01 -16.05 4.98
C VAL A 15 -44.07 -15.38 3.99
N ILE A 16 -44.42 -14.17 3.60
CA ILE A 16 -43.55 -13.26 2.84
C ILE A 16 -42.54 -12.69 3.85
N ILE A 17 -41.30 -13.17 3.83
CA ILE A 17 -40.20 -12.56 4.58
C ILE A 17 -39.62 -11.45 3.70
N ALA A 18 -39.92 -10.19 4.06
CA ALA A 18 -39.25 -9.02 3.53
C ALA A 18 -37.84 -8.94 4.13
N SER A 19 -36.83 -9.26 3.33
CA SER A 19 -35.42 -9.07 3.69
C SER A 19 -35.07 -7.59 3.60
N VAL A 20 -34.93 -6.94 4.75
CA VAL A 20 -34.38 -5.59 4.88
C VAL A 20 -32.88 -5.65 4.56
N LEU A 21 -32.49 -5.07 3.42
CA LEU A 21 -31.11 -4.76 3.06
C LEU A 21 -30.56 -3.70 4.03
N ALA A 22 -29.77 -4.12 5.00
CA ALA A 22 -28.95 -3.23 5.80
C ALA A 22 -27.76 -2.75 4.95
N VAL A 23 -27.84 -1.52 4.45
CA VAL A 23 -26.70 -0.80 3.88
C VAL A 23 -25.78 -0.41 5.03
N ALA A 24 -24.80 -1.26 5.32
CA ALA A 24 -23.70 -0.91 6.22
C ALA A 24 -22.78 0.09 5.49
N ALA A 25 -22.78 1.34 5.93
CA ALA A 25 -21.78 2.32 5.52
C ALA A 25 -20.38 1.84 5.92
N PRO A 26 -19.31 2.14 5.13
CA PRO A 26 -17.98 1.71 5.48
C PRO A 26 -17.47 2.54 6.66
N LEU A 27 -17.52 1.95 7.86
CA LEU A 27 -16.65 2.36 8.96
C LEU A 27 -15.21 2.27 8.43
N SER A 28 -14.60 3.42 8.20
CA SER A 28 -13.17 3.49 7.88
C SER A 28 -12.39 3.06 9.12
N ALA A 29 -12.23 1.75 9.30
CA ALA A 29 -11.41 1.16 10.33
C ALA A 29 -10.00 1.74 10.19
N ALA A 30 -9.54 2.42 11.24
CA ALA A 30 -8.22 3.05 11.29
C ALA A 30 -7.14 2.01 10.95
N ILE A 31 -6.16 2.43 10.13
CA ILE A 31 -5.03 1.60 9.74
C ILE A 31 -4.39 0.99 11.00
N PRO A 32 -4.17 -0.34 11.08
CA PRO A 32 -3.48 -0.98 12.20
C PRO A 32 -2.01 -0.55 12.26
N ARG A 33 -1.71 0.65 12.76
CA ARG A 33 -0.35 1.24 12.80
C ARG A 33 0.64 0.43 13.63
N LYS A 34 0.16 -0.48 14.48
CA LYS A 34 0.95 -1.36 15.35
C LYS A 34 1.27 -2.72 14.72
N ASP A 35 0.70 -3.03 13.56
CA ASP A 35 0.94 -4.30 12.87
C ASP A 35 2.11 -4.15 11.90
N THR A 36 3.29 -4.59 12.33
CA THR A 36 4.53 -4.52 11.53
C THR A 36 4.36 -5.17 10.17
N TRP A 37 3.74 -6.35 10.10
CA TRP A 37 3.56 -7.08 8.85
C TRP A 37 2.71 -6.26 7.88
N TYR A 38 1.56 -5.74 8.32
CA TYR A 38 0.73 -4.89 7.47
C TYR A 38 1.50 -3.66 6.98
N THR A 39 2.22 -2.96 7.87
CA THR A 39 2.95 -1.75 7.48
C THR A 39 4.08 -2.00 6.48
N GLN A 40 4.63 -3.22 6.43
CA GLN A 40 5.61 -3.62 5.42
C GLN A 40 4.95 -3.95 4.08
N HIS A 41 3.78 -4.61 4.11
CA HIS A 41 3.21 -5.24 2.92
C HIS A 41 2.11 -4.42 2.23
N TYR A 42 1.49 -3.43 2.91
CA TYR A 42 0.33 -2.73 2.36
C TYR A 42 0.58 -2.03 1.01
N ILE A 43 1.83 -1.68 0.70
CA ILE A 43 2.20 -1.00 -0.55
C ILE A 43 2.05 -1.89 -1.78
N ILE A 44 2.15 -3.21 -1.61
CA ILE A 44 1.99 -4.22 -2.67
C ILE A 44 0.63 -4.92 -2.61
N MET A 45 -0.23 -4.56 -1.65
CA MET A 45 -1.56 -5.12 -1.53
C MET A 45 -2.53 -4.48 -2.53
N GLN A 46 -3.44 -5.30 -3.04
CA GLN A 46 -4.64 -4.87 -3.76
C GLN A 46 -5.62 -4.17 -2.82
N ASP A 47 -6.55 -3.41 -3.40
CA ASP A 47 -7.50 -2.61 -2.63
C ASP A 47 -8.42 -3.46 -1.74
N PHE A 48 -8.86 -4.61 -2.24
CA PHE A 48 -9.70 -5.53 -1.49
C PHE A 48 -8.92 -6.21 -0.34
N GLU A 49 -7.64 -6.52 -0.55
CA GLU A 49 -6.75 -7.08 0.49
C GLU A 49 -6.61 -6.10 1.66
N ARG A 50 -6.37 -4.81 1.37
CA ARG A 50 -6.24 -3.78 2.42
C ARG A 50 -7.54 -3.56 3.19
N LYS A 51 -8.69 -3.63 2.51
CA LYS A 51 -10.01 -3.54 3.14
C LYS A 51 -10.23 -4.73 4.07
N LEU A 52 -10.10 -5.94 3.53
CA LEU A 52 -10.28 -7.18 4.29
C LEU A 52 -9.38 -7.23 5.52
N TYR A 53 -8.07 -6.98 5.38
CA TYR A 53 -7.11 -7.08 6.49
C TYR A 53 -7.48 -6.24 7.71
N ARG A 54 -8.13 -5.09 7.50
CA ARG A 54 -8.58 -4.22 8.59
C ARG A 54 -9.70 -4.84 9.41
N ASP A 55 -10.52 -5.67 8.78
CA ASP A 55 -11.70 -6.30 9.35
C ASP A 55 -11.39 -7.66 9.99
N LEU A 56 -10.22 -8.24 9.68
CA LEU A 56 -9.79 -9.53 10.23
C LEU A 56 -9.43 -9.47 11.72
N SER A 57 -9.73 -10.55 12.44
CA SER A 57 -9.25 -10.82 13.79
C SER A 57 -7.73 -11.07 13.81
N ALA A 58 -7.14 -11.29 14.98
CA ALA A 58 -5.71 -11.59 15.07
C ALA A 58 -5.38 -12.92 14.39
N GLU A 59 -6.26 -13.91 14.56
CA GLU A 59 -6.21 -15.23 13.94
C GLU A 59 -6.43 -15.13 12.43
N GLY A 60 -7.46 -14.41 12.01
CA GLY A 60 -7.74 -14.18 10.59
C GLY A 60 -6.58 -13.52 9.86
N ARG A 61 -5.86 -12.59 10.51
CA ARG A 61 -4.65 -11.97 9.94
C ARG A 61 -3.53 -12.96 9.72
N LYS A 62 -3.28 -13.90 10.64
CA LYS A 62 -2.22 -14.92 10.44
C LYS A 62 -2.51 -15.77 9.20
N ALA A 63 -3.75 -16.25 9.07
CA ALA A 63 -4.19 -17.01 7.91
C ALA A 63 -4.13 -16.17 6.62
N PHE A 64 -4.50 -14.88 6.68
CA PHE A 64 -4.34 -13.96 5.55
C PHE A 64 -2.88 -13.86 5.10
N GLN A 65 -1.92 -13.76 6.01
CA GLN A 65 -0.49 -13.61 5.68
C GLN A 65 0.05 -14.82 4.91
N GLU A 66 -0.40 -16.02 5.27
CA GLU A 66 -0.06 -17.26 4.57
C GLU A 66 -0.68 -17.28 3.18
N LEU A 67 -1.99 -17.01 3.07
CA LEU A 67 -2.70 -16.99 1.80
C LEU A 67 -2.19 -15.88 0.86
N PHE A 68 -1.82 -14.72 1.40
CA PHE A 68 -1.26 -13.58 0.65
C PHE A 68 -0.04 -13.98 -0.17
N TRP A 69 0.87 -14.75 0.44
CA TRP A 69 2.07 -15.22 -0.25
C TRP A 69 1.84 -16.49 -1.06
N ALA A 70 0.90 -17.36 -0.65
CA ALA A 70 0.53 -18.55 -1.43
C ALA A 70 -0.14 -18.18 -2.77
N ALA A 71 -0.86 -17.07 -2.81
CA ALA A 71 -1.54 -16.58 -4.01
C ALA A 71 -0.62 -15.84 -5.00
N ARG A 72 0.67 -15.68 -4.66
CA ARG A 72 1.68 -14.98 -5.46
C ARG A 72 2.80 -15.95 -5.86
N THR A 73 3.60 -15.57 -6.86
CA THR A 73 4.75 -16.38 -7.27
C THR A 73 5.85 -16.37 -6.20
N SER A 74 6.64 -17.45 -6.16
CA SER A 74 7.83 -17.52 -5.29
C SER A 74 8.84 -16.41 -5.62
N GLU A 75 8.95 -16.02 -6.89
CA GLU A 75 9.79 -14.91 -7.34
C GLU A 75 9.31 -13.56 -6.78
N ALA A 76 8.00 -13.29 -6.82
CA ALA A 76 7.43 -12.06 -6.25
C ALA A 76 7.75 -11.95 -4.75
N ARG A 77 7.63 -13.05 -4.01
CA ARG A 77 7.99 -13.12 -2.58
C ARG A 77 9.48 -12.87 -2.35
N ALA A 78 10.35 -13.53 -3.11
CA ALA A 78 11.80 -13.36 -2.99
C ALA A 78 12.22 -11.92 -3.32
N ARG A 79 11.61 -11.32 -4.36
CA ARG A 79 11.84 -9.93 -4.76
C ARG A 79 11.42 -8.95 -3.67
N PHE A 80 10.26 -9.16 -3.05
CA PHE A 80 9.82 -8.32 -1.94
C PHE A 80 10.79 -8.41 -0.76
N GLN A 81 11.21 -9.62 -0.38
CA GLN A 81 12.14 -9.82 0.73
C GLN A 81 13.47 -9.10 0.47
N SER A 82 14.06 -9.28 -0.72
CA SER A 82 15.29 -8.59 -1.11
C SER A 82 15.17 -7.07 -1.04
N ARG A 83 14.04 -6.50 -1.49
CA ARG A 83 13.78 -5.06 -1.40
C ARG A 83 13.60 -4.59 0.05
N LEU A 84 12.94 -5.38 0.88
CA LEU A 84 12.78 -5.09 2.30
C LEU A 84 14.14 -5.07 3.01
N ASP A 85 15.01 -6.04 2.73
CA ASP A 85 16.35 -6.11 3.30
C ASP A 85 17.19 -4.87 2.93
N TYR A 86 17.14 -4.46 1.66
CA TYR A 86 17.78 -3.21 1.22
C TYR A 86 17.24 -2.00 1.99
N VAL A 87 15.93 -1.90 2.16
CA VAL A 87 15.26 -0.79 2.85
C VAL A 87 15.64 -0.74 4.33
N LEU A 88 15.71 -1.89 5.00
CA LEU A 88 16.15 -1.99 6.40
C LEU A 88 17.58 -1.52 6.59
N LEU A 89 18.46 -1.81 5.63
CA LEU A 89 19.87 -1.40 5.67
C LEU A 89 20.04 0.11 5.40
N ASN A 90 19.38 0.63 4.36
CA ASN A 90 19.68 1.95 3.79
C ASN A 90 18.84 3.09 4.38
N PHE A 91 17.61 2.83 4.86
CA PHE A 91 16.68 3.89 5.31
C PHE A 91 16.47 3.94 6.83
N LYS A 92 17.31 3.24 7.59
CA LYS A 92 17.26 3.23 9.06
C LYS A 92 17.52 4.60 9.71
N THR A 93 18.27 5.47 9.05
CA THR A 93 18.61 6.81 9.55
C THR A 93 17.41 7.76 9.46
N GLU A 94 16.56 7.57 8.45
CA GLU A 94 15.33 8.35 8.28
C GLU A 94 14.23 7.92 9.26
N ASN A 95 14.08 6.61 9.46
CA ASN A 95 13.14 6.06 10.43
C ASN A 95 13.66 4.75 11.02
N ARG A 96 14.31 4.85 12.18
CA ARG A 96 14.92 3.69 12.86
C ARG A 96 13.93 2.58 13.22
N LYS A 97 12.69 2.93 13.57
CA LYS A 97 11.68 1.94 14.02
C LYS A 97 10.99 1.25 12.85
N GLN A 98 10.78 1.97 11.75
CA GLN A 98 10.09 1.47 10.56
C GLN A 98 10.77 2.02 9.29
N PRO A 99 11.97 1.51 8.92
CA PRO A 99 12.70 2.00 7.74
C PRO A 99 11.90 1.89 6.44
N TRP A 100 10.98 0.92 6.36
CA TRP A 100 10.04 0.74 5.24
C TRP A 100 8.94 1.79 5.15
N ASN A 101 8.72 2.54 6.23
CA ASN A 101 7.66 3.55 6.31
C ASN A 101 8.20 4.98 6.06
N THR A 102 9.25 5.10 5.27
CA THR A 102 9.76 6.36 4.70
C THR A 102 9.28 6.49 3.26
N ASP A 103 9.30 7.69 2.68
CA ASP A 103 8.82 7.85 1.30
C ASP A 103 9.75 7.14 0.31
N ARG A 104 11.07 7.20 0.54
CA ARG A 104 12.06 6.42 -0.22
C ARG A 104 11.90 4.92 -0.01
N GLY A 105 11.66 4.48 1.24
CA GLY A 105 11.45 3.07 1.57
C GLY A 105 10.22 2.48 0.90
N ARG A 106 9.07 3.17 0.93
CA ARG A 106 7.85 2.73 0.23
C ARG A 106 8.04 2.68 -1.29
N THR A 107 8.71 3.69 -1.86
CA THR A 107 9.01 3.74 -3.29
C THR A 107 9.89 2.57 -3.70
N TYR A 108 10.95 2.28 -2.94
CA TYR A 108 11.87 1.17 -3.21
C TYR A 108 11.19 -0.19 -3.04
N LEU A 109 10.33 -0.37 -2.03
CA LEU A 109 9.58 -1.62 -1.87
C LEU A 109 8.72 -1.93 -3.10
N LEU A 110 8.02 -0.93 -3.63
CA LEU A 110 7.12 -1.10 -4.75
C LEU A 110 7.85 -1.23 -6.09
N ASN A 111 8.82 -0.35 -6.35
CA ASN A 111 9.45 -0.22 -7.67
C ASN A 111 10.82 -0.90 -7.76
N GLY A 112 11.48 -1.15 -6.63
CA GLY A 112 12.85 -1.66 -6.58
C GLY A 112 13.90 -0.58 -6.87
N SER A 113 15.07 -1.00 -7.35
CA SER A 113 16.15 -0.08 -7.72
C SER A 113 15.73 0.83 -8.88
N PRO A 114 15.96 2.14 -8.78
CA PRO A 114 15.82 3.02 -9.94
C PRO A 114 16.90 2.73 -10.98
N ALA A 115 16.65 3.15 -12.22
CA ALA A 115 17.63 3.11 -13.30
C ALA A 115 18.71 4.18 -13.14
N SER A 116 18.35 5.34 -12.57
CA SER A 116 19.31 6.37 -12.17
C SER A 116 18.85 7.10 -10.90
N VAL A 117 19.83 7.64 -10.17
CA VAL A 117 19.61 8.55 -9.04
C VAL A 117 20.34 9.84 -9.36
N ASP A 118 19.58 10.90 -9.59
CA ASP A 118 20.09 12.24 -9.87
C ASP A 118 19.92 13.14 -8.64
N TYR A 119 20.74 14.20 -8.56
CA TYR A 119 20.64 15.20 -7.50
C TYR A 119 20.49 16.58 -8.11
N ASP A 120 19.45 17.30 -7.71
CA ASP A 120 19.18 18.67 -8.14
C ASP A 120 19.21 19.63 -6.95
N GLN A 121 19.40 20.93 -7.21
CA GLN A 121 19.18 21.95 -6.19
C GLN A 121 17.69 21.98 -5.82
N ASN A 122 17.41 21.84 -4.54
CA ASN A 122 16.05 21.97 -4.04
C ASN A 122 15.58 23.41 -4.32
N THR A 123 14.68 23.61 -5.29
CA THR A 123 14.06 24.92 -5.55
C THR A 123 12.72 25.09 -4.82
N SER A 124 12.21 24.02 -4.19
CA SER A 124 10.92 24.06 -3.49
C SER A 124 10.95 24.82 -2.16
N TRP A 125 12.11 24.89 -1.48
CA TRP A 125 12.26 25.71 -0.27
C TRP A 125 12.21 27.21 -0.56
N ALA A 126 12.71 27.65 -1.73
CA ALA A 126 12.71 29.05 -2.13
C ALA A 126 11.29 29.62 -2.29
N MET A 127 10.29 28.78 -2.58
CA MET A 127 8.89 29.20 -2.67
C MET A 127 8.13 29.18 -1.33
N THR A 128 8.68 28.57 -0.28
CA THR A 128 8.03 28.50 1.05
C THR A 128 8.58 29.55 2.02
N MET A 129 9.61 30.30 1.63
CA MET A 129 10.10 31.43 2.40
C MET A 129 9.21 32.67 2.19
N THR A 130 8.53 33.08 3.26
CA THR A 130 7.83 34.37 3.36
C THR A 130 8.80 35.51 3.01
N PRO A 131 8.40 36.52 2.21
CA PRO A 131 9.27 37.66 1.90
C PRO A 131 9.67 38.37 3.20
N GLY A 132 10.96 38.34 3.55
CA GLY A 132 11.52 39.10 4.69
C GLY A 132 12.43 38.34 5.66
N GLN A 133 12.52 37.00 5.58
CA GLN A 133 13.55 36.28 6.36
C GLN A 133 14.86 36.21 5.60
N VAL A 134 15.78 37.10 5.97
CA VAL A 134 17.19 37.00 5.59
C VAL A 134 17.77 35.75 6.26
N SER A 135 18.17 34.77 5.46
CA SER A 135 19.02 33.67 5.93
C SER A 135 20.38 34.27 6.32
N GLU A 136 20.68 34.26 7.61
CA GLU A 136 22.07 34.37 8.06
C GLU A 136 22.86 33.23 7.41
N SER A 137 23.99 33.58 6.80
CA SER A 137 24.98 32.63 6.30
C SER A 137 25.55 31.83 7.47
N ALA A 138 24.88 30.75 7.87
CA ALA A 138 25.38 29.81 8.86
C ALA A 138 26.33 28.80 8.20
N GLY A 139 27.42 28.49 8.88
CA GLY A 139 28.59 27.79 8.38
C GLY A 139 28.31 26.43 7.75
N ARG A 140 28.97 26.19 6.61
CA ARG A 140 28.86 24.99 5.76
C ARG A 140 29.14 23.70 6.53
N SER A 141 28.10 23.08 7.06
CA SER A 141 28.14 21.71 7.55
C SER A 141 27.64 20.74 6.47
N ASN A 142 28.02 19.46 6.54
CA ASN A 142 27.50 18.43 5.60
C ASN A 142 25.96 18.30 5.65
N GLU A 143 25.31 18.82 6.71
CA GLU A 143 23.86 18.83 6.89
C GLU A 143 23.17 19.91 6.02
N ASP A 144 23.83 21.04 5.78
CA ASP A 144 23.32 22.14 4.92
C ASP A 144 23.31 21.75 3.44
N LEU A 145 24.22 20.85 3.03
CA LEU A 145 24.23 20.29 1.68
C LEU A 145 23.01 19.41 1.43
N GLY A 146 22.48 18.74 2.45
CA GLY A 146 21.25 17.95 2.36
C GLY A 146 20.02 18.82 2.22
N ALA A 147 19.90 19.88 3.05
CA ALA A 147 18.76 20.79 3.09
C ALA A 147 18.44 21.45 1.73
N ASN A 148 19.47 21.71 0.93
CA ASN A 148 19.36 22.35 -0.37
C ASN A 148 19.36 21.37 -1.55
N ARG A 149 19.16 20.06 -1.33
CA ARG A 149 19.16 19.04 -2.40
C ARG A 149 17.84 18.30 -2.53
N ALA A 150 17.47 18.06 -3.78
CA ALA A 150 16.45 17.09 -4.16
C ALA A 150 17.16 15.85 -4.72
N GLU A 151 16.69 14.67 -4.33
CA GLU A 151 17.12 13.38 -4.88
C GLU A 151 16.03 12.90 -5.83
N ILE A 152 16.39 12.57 -7.07
CA ILE A 152 15.46 12.21 -8.13
C ILE A 152 15.76 10.78 -8.56
N TRP A 153 14.83 9.88 -8.31
CA TRP A 153 14.90 8.48 -8.75
C TRP A 153 14.16 8.33 -10.06
N VAL A 154 14.83 7.78 -11.08
CA VAL A 154 14.25 7.59 -12.41
C VAL A 154 13.96 6.11 -12.64
N TYR A 155 12.71 5.82 -13.02
CA TYR A 155 12.26 4.48 -13.37
C TYR A 155 11.80 4.44 -14.84
N PRO A 156 12.24 3.45 -15.62
CA PRO A 156 11.69 3.20 -16.95
C PRO A 156 10.28 2.61 -16.82
N TYR A 157 9.35 3.11 -17.63
CA TYR A 157 7.99 2.58 -17.75
C TYR A 157 7.52 2.70 -19.21
N ASP A 158 7.39 1.56 -19.89
CA ASP A 158 7.17 1.50 -21.34
C ASP A 158 8.23 2.34 -22.08
N GLN A 159 7.83 3.35 -22.86
CA GLN A 159 8.71 4.30 -23.54
C GLN A 159 9.00 5.57 -22.73
N TYR A 160 8.49 5.67 -21.50
CA TYR A 160 8.56 6.86 -20.67
C TYR A 160 9.48 6.68 -19.47
N PHE A 161 9.88 7.80 -18.87
CA PHE A 161 10.56 7.85 -17.59
C PHE A 161 9.65 8.44 -16.52
N VAL A 162 9.53 7.73 -15.40
CA VAL A 162 8.80 8.19 -14.21
C VAL A 162 9.82 8.62 -13.16
N LYS A 163 9.64 9.82 -12.60
CA LYS A 163 10.57 10.41 -11.64
C LYS A 163 9.95 10.45 -10.25
N TYR A 164 10.67 9.97 -9.25
CA TYR A 164 10.32 10.21 -7.85
C TYR A 164 11.30 11.23 -7.29
N THR A 165 10.81 12.42 -6.96
CA THR A 165 11.63 13.47 -6.36
C THR A 165 11.43 13.47 -4.86
N PHE A 166 12.53 13.48 -4.12
CA PHE A 166 12.55 13.54 -2.67
C PHE A 166 13.30 14.80 -2.25
N ALA A 167 12.67 15.66 -1.45
CA ALA A 167 13.32 16.78 -0.80
C ALA A 167 13.77 16.38 0.60
N PHE A 168 14.98 16.78 0.98
CA PHE A 168 15.43 16.59 2.35
C PHE A 168 14.69 17.54 3.31
N VAL A 169 14.29 17.01 4.44
CA VAL A 169 13.66 17.70 5.56
C VAL A 169 14.44 17.37 6.81
N GLN A 170 15.00 18.39 7.45
CA GLN A 170 15.77 18.24 8.68
C GLN A 170 14.92 17.58 9.79
N PRO A 171 15.52 16.79 10.69
CA PRO A 171 16.95 16.52 10.76
C PRO A 171 17.44 15.40 9.83
N ASN A 172 16.58 14.50 9.35
CA ASN A 172 17.02 13.28 8.65
C ASN A 172 15.94 12.64 7.74
N GLN A 173 14.98 13.38 7.21
CA GLN A 173 13.85 12.80 6.47
C GLN A 173 13.91 13.16 4.99
N TRP A 174 13.61 12.21 4.11
CA TRP A 174 13.39 12.49 2.70
C TRP A 174 11.89 12.39 2.41
N ARG A 175 11.31 13.50 1.95
CA ARG A 175 9.88 13.62 1.67
C ARG A 175 9.65 13.67 0.18
N ARG A 176 8.75 12.81 -0.31
CA ARG A 176 8.36 12.81 -1.71
C ARG A 176 7.65 14.12 -2.02
N THR A 177 8.15 14.85 -3.01
CA THR A 177 7.53 16.06 -3.52
C THR A 177 6.81 15.76 -4.82
N GLN A 178 5.67 16.40 -5.05
CA GLN A 178 5.04 16.36 -6.35
C GLN A 178 5.84 17.26 -7.29
N THR A 179 6.54 16.64 -8.23
CA THR A 179 7.16 17.35 -9.35
C THR A 179 6.20 17.30 -10.53
N THR A 180 5.92 18.46 -11.11
CA THR A 180 5.12 18.60 -12.33
C THR A 180 5.68 17.71 -13.43
N GLY A 181 4.83 16.95 -14.14
CA GLY A 181 5.25 16.12 -15.28
C GLY A 181 5.25 14.60 -15.06
N ASN A 182 4.90 14.11 -13.87
CA ASN A 182 4.78 12.67 -13.58
C ASN A 182 3.42 12.09 -13.97
N ARG A 183 3.07 12.17 -15.25
CA ARG A 183 1.77 11.67 -15.76
C ARG A 183 1.56 10.17 -15.51
N TYR A 184 2.62 9.37 -15.64
CA TYR A 184 2.57 7.89 -15.63
C TYR A 184 2.88 7.25 -14.28
N LEU A 185 2.87 8.05 -13.23
CA LEU A 185 3.33 7.60 -11.93
C LEU A 185 2.33 6.64 -11.27
N GLY A 186 1.02 6.88 -11.41
CA GLY A 186 0.00 5.95 -10.92
C GLY A 186 0.08 4.62 -11.67
N GLU A 187 0.25 4.68 -12.99
CA GLU A 187 0.33 3.54 -13.88
C GLU A 187 1.55 2.65 -13.58
N LEU A 188 2.71 3.24 -13.26
CA LEU A 188 3.87 2.47 -12.81
C LEU A 188 3.62 1.78 -11.46
N GLU A 189 2.99 2.48 -10.51
CA GLU A 189 2.68 1.93 -9.19
C GLU A 189 1.69 0.75 -9.32
N ASP A 190 0.67 0.89 -10.16
CA ASP A 190 -0.32 -0.15 -10.40
C ASP A 190 0.24 -1.30 -11.23
N PHE A 191 1.08 -1.03 -12.23
CA PHE A 191 1.83 -2.05 -12.95
C PHE A 191 2.63 -2.93 -11.98
N ASN A 192 3.34 -2.35 -11.01
CA ASN A 192 4.08 -3.15 -10.05
C ASN A 192 3.17 -3.97 -9.13
N LYS A 193 2.01 -3.46 -8.72
CA LYS A 193 1.05 -4.24 -7.91
C LYS A 193 0.44 -5.40 -8.70
N VAL A 194 0.18 -5.22 -10.00
CA VAL A 194 -0.53 -6.19 -10.83
C VAL A 194 0.41 -7.18 -11.51
N VAL A 195 1.57 -6.72 -11.98
CA VAL A 195 2.52 -7.54 -12.76
C VAL A 195 3.62 -8.10 -11.88
N THR A 196 4.25 -7.27 -11.05
CA THR A 196 5.35 -7.72 -10.18
C THR A 196 4.83 -8.48 -8.95
N PHE A 197 3.79 -7.95 -8.31
CA PHE A 197 3.21 -8.51 -7.08
C PHE A 197 1.77 -9.01 -7.28
N GLY A 198 1.44 -9.32 -8.53
CA GLY A 198 0.13 -9.83 -8.95
C GLY A 198 -0.24 -11.14 -8.30
N ILE A 199 -1.55 -11.35 -8.18
CA ILE A 199 -2.12 -12.62 -7.73
C ILE A 199 -2.19 -13.56 -8.94
N VAL A 200 -1.76 -14.81 -8.76
CA VAL A 200 -1.71 -15.82 -9.83
C VAL A 200 -3.12 -16.27 -10.23
N ASP A 201 -3.98 -16.56 -9.24
CA ASP A 201 -5.39 -16.89 -9.44
C ASP A 201 -6.23 -16.06 -8.47
N GLU A 202 -6.76 -14.93 -8.96
CA GLU A 202 -7.52 -13.99 -8.14
C GLU A 202 -8.86 -14.57 -7.67
N ALA A 203 -9.50 -15.43 -8.48
CA ALA A 203 -10.78 -16.01 -8.15
C ALA A 203 -10.65 -17.03 -7.01
N ALA A 204 -9.68 -17.96 -7.14
CA ALA A 204 -9.39 -18.93 -6.09
C ALA A 204 -8.91 -18.24 -4.81
N TYR A 205 -8.07 -17.20 -4.93
CA TYR A 205 -7.60 -16.44 -3.78
C TYR A 205 -8.74 -15.75 -3.04
N LYS A 206 -9.65 -15.05 -3.75
CA LYS A 206 -10.81 -14.41 -3.12
C LYS A 206 -11.70 -15.43 -2.41
N GLN A 207 -11.94 -16.59 -3.03
CA GLN A 207 -12.71 -17.66 -2.38
C GLN A 207 -12.04 -18.17 -1.10
N ALA A 208 -10.71 -18.32 -1.09
CA ALA A 208 -9.97 -18.72 0.10
C ALA A 208 -10.03 -17.67 1.23
N LEU A 209 -10.17 -16.39 0.87
CA LEU A 209 -10.27 -15.29 1.83
C LEU A 209 -11.64 -15.18 2.52
N ASP A 210 -12.72 -15.66 1.90
CA ASP A 210 -14.09 -15.51 2.41
C ASP A 210 -14.31 -16.22 3.76
N GLY A 211 -13.55 -17.29 4.03
CA GLY A 211 -13.63 -18.07 5.26
C GLY A 211 -12.80 -17.52 6.43
N LEU A 212 -12.12 -16.38 6.26
CA LEU A 212 -11.24 -15.85 7.30
C LEU A 212 -12.01 -15.22 8.45
N ASP A 213 -11.51 -15.43 9.66
CA ASP A 213 -12.11 -14.92 10.88
C ASP A 213 -12.04 -13.38 10.96
N LYS A 214 -13.19 -12.77 11.23
CA LYS A 214 -13.37 -11.32 11.28
C LYS A 214 -13.51 -10.86 12.73
N LYS A 215 -13.20 -9.60 12.98
CA LYS A 215 -13.45 -8.99 14.29
C LYS A 215 -14.94 -9.09 14.61
N LYS A 216 -15.23 -9.49 15.85
CA LYS A 216 -16.58 -9.50 16.42
C LYS A 216 -17.11 -8.09 16.61
#